data_AF-A0A225CCV9-F1
#
_entry.id   AF-A0A225CCV9-F1
#
_cell.length_a   1.000
_cell.length_b   1.000
_cell.length_c   1.000
_cell.angle_alpha   90.00
_cell.angle_beta   90.00
_cell.angle_gamma   90.00
#
_symmetry.space_group_name_H-M   'P 1'
#
loop_
_entity.id
_entity.type
_entity.pdbx_description
1 polymer ?
#
loop_
_entity_poly.entity_id
_entity_poly.type
_entity_poly.pdbx_seq_one_letter_code
_entity_poly.pdbx_strand_id
1 'polypeptide(L)'
;MTFRYAPEPEPTAPRERKTSNGVGLAALIVGVVSLVGSVIPILNYVSGFLAVVGIVLGIIGLILRDRPRGMALGGLVLSAIALILSIVLAIVYTVGIATVIGDAVEDSREQARTAEPADPATPAPGATGGITVDYELTGTVPSALATWSSVSTDDIGYESATAQGLPFTRGTVLPDDVTPRDGGLTLSGMADAADGDLTCRISVRGVVVEERTATGPQASVVCLADVDEIRAAAAG
;
A
#
# COMPACT_ATOMS: atom_id res chain seq x y z
N MET A 1 -25.96 34.96 -88.19
CA MET A 1 -26.08 34.91 -86.72
C MET A 1 -25.80 33.49 -86.28
N THR A 2 -24.59 33.20 -85.81
CA THR A 2 -24.21 31.88 -85.30
C THR A 2 -24.44 31.86 -83.78
N PHE A 3 -25.50 31.17 -83.35
CA PHE A 3 -25.73 30.91 -81.93
C PHE A 3 -24.67 29.91 -81.44
N ARG A 4 -23.78 30.36 -80.54
CA ARG A 4 -22.89 29.46 -79.81
C ARG A 4 -23.68 28.74 -78.73
N TYR A 5 -23.68 27.41 -78.76
CA TYR A 5 -24.18 26.58 -77.67
C TYR A 5 -23.31 26.81 -76.43
N ALA A 6 -23.92 27.23 -75.32
CA ALA A 6 -23.26 27.26 -74.02
C ALA A 6 -23.21 25.83 -73.48
N PRO A 7 -22.08 25.35 -72.95
CA PRO A 7 -22.00 24.00 -72.38
C PRO A 7 -22.93 23.89 -71.17
N GLU A 8 -23.67 22.78 -71.11
CA GLU A 8 -24.60 22.46 -70.03
C GLU A 8 -23.82 22.27 -68.70
N PRO A 9 -24.33 22.75 -67.56
CA PRO A 9 -23.66 22.56 -66.28
C PRO A 9 -23.62 21.06 -65.92
N GLU A 10 -22.42 20.51 -65.73
CA GLU A 10 -22.24 19.13 -65.29
C GLU A 10 -22.92 18.90 -63.92
N PRO A 11 -23.62 17.76 -63.72
CA PRO A 11 -24.21 17.43 -62.44
C PRO A 11 -23.11 17.19 -61.41
N THR A 12 -22.97 18.11 -60.45
CA THR A 12 -22.09 17.92 -59.29
C THR A 12 -22.55 16.71 -58.50
N ALA A 13 -21.71 15.67 -58.43
CA ALA A 13 -21.98 14.48 -57.62
C ALA A 13 -22.33 14.86 -56.17
N PRO A 14 -23.31 14.18 -55.53
CA PRO A 14 -23.64 14.45 -54.14
C PRO A 14 -22.39 14.27 -53.27
N ARG A 15 -21.96 15.32 -52.57
CA ARG A 15 -20.94 15.19 -51.53
C ARG A 15 -21.57 14.34 -50.43
N GLU A 16 -21.22 13.06 -50.39
CA GLU A 16 -21.54 12.16 -49.28
C GLU A 16 -20.95 12.78 -48.01
N ARG A 17 -21.79 13.48 -47.22
CA ARG A 17 -21.36 14.00 -45.92
C ARG A 17 -21.12 12.78 -45.05
N LYS A 18 -19.85 12.38 -44.93
CA LYS A 18 -19.40 11.40 -43.95
C LYS A 18 -19.81 11.89 -42.55
N THR A 19 -20.93 11.41 -42.04
CA THR A 19 -21.44 11.82 -40.73
C THR A 19 -20.49 11.25 -39.66
N SER A 20 -19.81 12.12 -38.90
CA SER A 20 -18.79 11.71 -37.93
C SER A 20 -19.42 11.34 -36.59
N ASN A 21 -19.22 10.10 -36.14
CA ASN A 21 -19.75 9.61 -34.86
C ASN A 21 -18.93 10.07 -33.66
N GLY A 22 -19.20 11.29 -33.18
CA GLY A 22 -18.57 11.81 -31.96
C GLY A 22 -18.78 10.90 -30.74
N VAL A 23 -19.98 10.33 -30.58
CA VAL A 23 -20.30 9.40 -29.48
C VAL A 23 -19.54 8.07 -29.62
N GLY A 24 -19.41 7.54 -30.84
CA GLY A 24 -18.64 6.32 -31.09
C GLY A 24 -17.14 6.50 -30.89
N LEU A 25 -16.60 7.67 -31.23
CA LEU A 25 -15.21 8.02 -30.96
C LEU A 25 -14.94 8.20 -29.45
N ALA A 26 -15.86 8.84 -28.72
CA ALA A 26 -15.77 8.95 -27.27
C ALA A 26 -15.78 7.57 -26.59
N ALA A 27 -16.66 6.67 -27.01
CA ALA A 27 -16.69 5.29 -26.53
C ALA A 27 -15.37 4.55 -26.78
N LEU A 28 -14.76 4.75 -27.96
CA LEU A 28 -13.46 4.15 -28.30
C LEU A 28 -12.34 4.68 -27.39
N ILE A 29 -12.25 6.00 -27.20
CA ILE A 29 -11.21 6.62 -26.38
C ILE A 29 -11.35 6.16 -24.92
N VAL A 30 -12.57 6.18 -24.37
CA VAL A 30 -12.82 5.72 -23.00
C VAL A 30 -12.47 4.24 -22.85
N GLY A 31 -12.82 3.39 -23.80
CA GLY A 31 -12.45 1.96 -23.78
C GLY A 31 -10.94 1.73 -23.78
N VAL A 32 -10.18 2.47 -24.60
CA VAL A 32 -8.71 2.37 -24.63
C VAL A 32 -8.08 2.87 -23.33
N VAL A 33 -8.53 4.01 -22.80
CA VAL A 33 -8.02 4.54 -21.53
C VAL A 33 -8.33 3.59 -20.37
N SER A 34 -9.50 2.96 -20.37
CA SER A 34 -9.86 1.94 -19.38
C SER A 34 -8.90 0.74 -19.48
N LEU A 35 -8.68 0.21 -20.69
CA LEU A 35 -7.78 -0.93 -20.88
C LEU A 35 -6.37 -0.64 -20.38
N VAL A 36 -5.81 0.54 -20.70
CA VAL A 36 -4.48 0.95 -20.22
C VAL A 36 -4.48 1.16 -18.70
N GLY A 37 -5.52 1.78 -18.15
CA GLY A 37 -5.65 2.01 -16.71
C GLY A 37 -5.85 0.73 -15.88
N SER A 38 -6.31 -0.36 -16.49
CA SER A 38 -6.54 -1.64 -15.79
C SER A 38 -5.25 -2.33 -15.33
N VAL A 39 -4.12 -2.01 -15.95
CA VAL A 39 -2.82 -2.63 -15.65
C VAL A 39 -2.20 -2.09 -14.34
N ILE A 40 -2.63 -0.91 -13.88
CA ILE A 40 -2.08 -0.28 -12.67
C ILE A 40 -3.05 -0.53 -11.49
N PRO A 41 -2.63 -1.20 -10.38
CA PRO A 41 -3.54 -1.65 -9.32
C PRO A 41 -4.44 -0.57 -8.71
N ILE A 42 -3.89 0.63 -8.46
CA ILE A 42 -4.65 1.77 -7.90
C ILE A 42 -5.64 2.33 -8.93
N LEU A 43 -5.25 2.38 -10.21
CA LEU A 43 -6.10 2.87 -11.30
C LEU A 43 -7.09 1.81 -11.78
N ASN A 44 -6.92 0.54 -11.41
CA ASN A 44 -7.79 -0.55 -11.85
C ASN A 44 -9.23 -0.35 -11.35
N TYR A 45 -9.42 0.17 -10.14
CA TYR A 45 -10.76 0.50 -9.61
C TYR A 45 -11.44 1.63 -10.40
N VAL A 46 -10.69 2.67 -10.76
CA VAL A 46 -11.18 3.79 -11.58
C VAL A 46 -11.44 3.33 -13.02
N SER A 47 -10.57 2.47 -13.54
CA SER A 47 -10.68 1.85 -14.86
C SER A 47 -11.93 0.98 -14.97
N GLY A 48 -12.26 0.19 -13.95
CA GLY A 48 -13.51 -0.57 -13.92
C GLY A 48 -14.75 0.32 -14.07
N PHE A 49 -14.78 1.48 -13.40
CA PHE A 49 -15.86 2.45 -13.54
C PHE A 49 -15.89 3.09 -14.95
N LEU A 50 -14.73 3.48 -15.48
CA LEU A 50 -14.62 4.00 -16.85
C LEU A 50 -15.02 2.96 -17.90
N ALA A 51 -14.76 1.68 -17.68
CA ALA A 51 -15.16 0.61 -18.59
C ALA A 51 -16.69 0.46 -18.64
N VAL A 52 -17.38 0.60 -17.51
CA VAL A 52 -18.86 0.64 -17.47
C VAL A 52 -19.39 1.84 -18.26
N VAL A 53 -18.79 3.02 -18.07
CA VAL A 53 -19.14 4.24 -18.84
C VAL A 53 -18.90 4.02 -20.34
N GLY A 54 -17.78 3.42 -20.72
CA GLY A 54 -17.45 3.06 -22.11
C GLY A 54 -18.46 2.11 -22.75
N ILE A 55 -18.95 1.11 -22.00
CA ILE A 55 -20.01 0.20 -22.45
C ILE A 55 -21.31 0.98 -22.73
N VAL A 56 -21.74 1.84 -21.81
CA VAL A 56 -22.96 2.64 -21.97
C VAL A 56 -22.86 3.56 -23.18
N LEU A 57 -21.74 4.29 -23.34
CA LEU A 57 -21.52 5.16 -24.50
C LEU A 57 -21.46 4.36 -25.82
N GLY A 58 -20.87 3.16 -25.80
CA GLY A 58 -20.85 2.23 -26.93
C GLY A 58 -22.24 1.78 -27.35
N ILE A 59 -23.10 1.40 -26.39
CA ILE A 59 -24.49 1.02 -26.63
C ILE A 59 -25.28 2.20 -27.23
N ILE A 60 -25.15 3.40 -26.66
CA ILE A 60 -25.81 4.60 -27.18
C ILE A 60 -25.35 4.90 -28.62
N GLY A 61 -24.05 4.80 -28.89
CA GLY A 61 -23.48 4.96 -30.23
C GLY A 61 -23.97 3.95 -31.27
N LEU A 62 -24.46 2.78 -30.85
CA LEU A 62 -25.07 1.77 -31.72
C LEU A 62 -26.56 2.02 -31.97
N ILE A 63 -27.27 2.65 -31.03
CA ILE A 63 -28.72 2.94 -31.15
C ILE A 63 -28.99 4.15 -32.05
N LEU A 64 -28.06 5.10 -32.16
CA LEU A 64 -28.19 6.27 -33.06
C LEU A 64 -28.21 5.85 -34.54
N ARG A 65 -29.30 6.18 -35.24
CA ARG A 65 -29.45 5.96 -36.70
C ARG A 65 -28.63 6.97 -37.53
N ASP A 66 -28.31 6.60 -38.76
CA ASP A 66 -27.56 7.39 -39.77
C ASP A 66 -26.08 7.66 -39.49
N ARG A 67 -25.44 6.75 -38.75
CA ARG A 67 -24.14 6.92 -38.11
C ARG A 67 -23.25 5.67 -38.29
N PRO A 68 -21.93 5.78 -38.60
CA PRO A 68 -21.03 4.63 -38.82
C PRO A 68 -20.80 3.74 -37.57
N ARG A 69 -21.33 2.51 -37.61
CA ARG A 69 -21.39 1.58 -36.46
C ARG A 69 -20.05 0.98 -36.02
N GLY A 70 -19.04 0.96 -36.89
CA GLY A 70 -17.76 0.29 -36.62
C GLY A 70 -17.00 0.84 -35.40
N MET A 71 -17.03 2.16 -35.19
CA MET A 71 -16.36 2.79 -34.04
C MET A 71 -17.08 2.51 -32.71
N ALA A 72 -18.42 2.53 -32.72
CA ALA A 72 -19.20 2.23 -31.52
C ALA A 72 -19.07 0.76 -31.10
N LEU A 73 -19.04 -0.16 -32.06
CA LEU A 73 -18.79 -1.58 -31.81
C LEU A 73 -17.38 -1.83 -31.25
N GLY A 74 -16.37 -1.17 -31.83
CA GLY A 74 -14.99 -1.24 -31.34
C GLY A 74 -14.86 -0.78 -29.88
N GLY A 75 -15.40 0.39 -29.55
CA GLY A 75 -15.38 0.92 -28.18
C GLY A 75 -16.11 0.02 -27.17
N LEU A 76 -17.23 -0.58 -27.57
CA LEU A 76 -17.98 -1.51 -26.72
C LEU A 76 -17.20 -2.80 -26.44
N VAL A 77 -16.61 -3.41 -27.47
CA VAL A 77 -15.82 -4.65 -27.33
C VAL A 77 -14.57 -4.39 -26.47
N LEU A 78 -13.85 -3.30 -26.73
CA LEU A 78 -12.69 -2.90 -25.93
C LEU A 78 -13.05 -2.66 -24.46
N SER A 79 -14.17 -1.98 -24.20
CA SER A 79 -14.64 -1.72 -22.83
C SER A 79 -15.07 -3.00 -22.11
N ALA A 80 -15.70 -3.94 -22.81
CA ALA A 80 -16.07 -5.24 -22.25
C ALA A 80 -14.84 -6.07 -21.88
N ILE A 81 -13.82 -6.12 -22.75
CA ILE A 81 -12.56 -6.81 -22.46
C ILE A 81 -11.85 -6.14 -21.27
N ALA A 82 -11.78 -4.82 -21.25
CA ALA A 82 -11.18 -4.06 -20.15
C ALA A 82 -11.87 -4.34 -18.80
N LEU A 83 -13.20 -4.43 -18.79
CA LEU A 83 -13.96 -4.74 -17.58
C LEU A 83 -13.67 -6.16 -17.07
N ILE A 84 -13.65 -7.16 -17.97
CA ILE A 84 -13.32 -8.55 -17.59
C ILE A 84 -11.91 -8.61 -17.02
N LEU A 85 -10.95 -7.98 -17.70
CA LEU A 85 -9.55 -7.96 -17.27
C LEU A 85 -9.41 -7.26 -15.91
N SER A 86 -10.09 -6.13 -15.71
CA SER A 86 -10.12 -5.41 -14.44
C SER A 86 -10.61 -6.27 -13.27
N ILE A 87 -11.69 -7.03 -13.47
CA ILE A 87 -12.23 -7.95 -12.46
C ILE A 87 -11.22 -9.06 -12.14
N VAL A 88 -10.62 -9.68 -13.16
CA VAL A 88 -9.63 -10.75 -12.96
C VAL A 88 -8.42 -10.23 -12.18
N LEU A 89 -7.85 -9.07 -12.57
CA LEU A 89 -6.73 -8.48 -11.84
C LEU A 89 -7.12 -8.09 -10.41
N ALA A 90 -8.34 -7.56 -10.19
CA ALA A 90 -8.80 -7.24 -8.85
C ALA A 90 -8.86 -8.49 -7.95
N ILE A 91 -9.36 -9.62 -8.47
CA ILE A 91 -9.37 -10.90 -7.74
C ILE A 91 -7.95 -11.40 -7.50
N VAL A 92 -7.07 -11.38 -8.50
CA VAL A 92 -5.68 -11.84 -8.35
C VAL A 92 -4.91 -11.01 -7.33
N TYR A 93 -5.05 -9.68 -7.35
CA TYR A 93 -4.39 -8.82 -6.37
C TYR A 93 -4.95 -9.00 -4.96
N THR A 94 -6.28 -9.09 -4.82
CA THR A 94 -6.90 -9.28 -3.49
C THR A 94 -6.57 -10.65 -2.90
N VAL A 95 -6.65 -11.72 -3.69
CA VAL A 95 -6.29 -13.07 -3.25
C VAL A 95 -4.79 -13.18 -3.00
N GLY A 96 -3.94 -12.67 -3.89
CA GLY A 96 -2.48 -12.73 -3.73
C GLY A 96 -1.99 -11.99 -2.49
N ILE A 97 -2.56 -10.83 -2.17
CA ILE A 97 -2.25 -10.11 -0.92
C ILE A 97 -2.81 -10.88 0.29
N ALA A 98 -4.03 -11.41 0.21
CA ALA A 98 -4.65 -12.15 1.30
C ALA A 98 -3.90 -13.47 1.63
N THR A 99 -3.36 -14.17 0.63
CA THR A 99 -2.57 -15.39 0.86
C THR A 99 -1.25 -15.08 1.53
N VAL A 100 -0.53 -14.03 1.11
CA VAL A 100 0.73 -13.62 1.74
C VAL A 100 0.52 -13.19 3.19
N ILE A 101 -0.55 -12.45 3.47
CA ILE A 101 -0.90 -12.06 4.84
C ILE A 101 -1.34 -13.29 5.64
N GLY A 102 -2.12 -14.19 5.06
CA GLY A 102 -2.60 -15.41 5.71
C GLY A 102 -1.47 -16.33 6.14
N ASP A 103 -0.51 -16.58 5.24
CA ASP A 103 0.66 -17.41 5.52
C ASP A 103 1.54 -16.78 6.61
N ALA A 104 1.76 -15.46 6.57
CA ALA A 104 2.51 -14.74 7.59
C ALA A 104 1.82 -14.79 8.97
N VAL A 105 0.49 -14.71 9.00
CA VAL A 105 -0.30 -14.80 10.24
C VAL A 105 -0.32 -16.23 10.79
N GLU A 106 -0.41 -17.24 9.93
CA GLU A 106 -0.39 -18.64 10.37
C GLU A 106 0.99 -19.04 10.89
N ASP A 107 2.07 -18.64 10.21
CA ASP A 107 3.46 -18.85 10.66
C ASP A 107 3.71 -18.16 12.02
N SER A 108 3.21 -16.93 12.19
CA SER A 108 3.25 -16.23 13.48
C SER A 108 2.46 -16.95 14.59
N ARG A 109 1.32 -17.57 14.26
CA ARG A 109 0.51 -18.33 15.21
C ARG A 109 1.16 -19.65 15.60
N GLU A 110 1.82 -20.32 14.66
CA GLU A 110 2.57 -21.55 14.93
C GLU A 110 3.79 -21.25 15.81
N GLN A 111 4.52 -20.17 15.54
CA GLN A 111 5.62 -19.72 16.40
C GLN A 111 5.13 -19.35 17.81
N ALA A 112 3.99 -18.66 17.93
CA ALA A 112 3.39 -18.32 19.22
C ALA A 112 2.89 -19.55 20.01
N ARG A 113 2.45 -20.63 19.33
CA ARG A 113 2.06 -21.89 20.00
C ARG A 113 3.25 -22.72 20.45
N THR A 114 4.40 -22.55 19.80
CA THR A 114 5.61 -23.35 20.08
C THR A 114 6.58 -22.62 21.00
N ALA A 115 6.43 -21.29 21.15
CA ALA A 115 7.13 -20.51 22.15
C ALA A 115 6.55 -20.77 23.56
N GLU A 116 7.23 -21.65 24.30
CA GLU A 116 7.19 -21.69 25.77
C GLU A 116 7.45 -20.25 26.31
N PRO A 117 6.76 -19.80 27.39
CA PRO A 117 6.95 -18.45 27.92
C PRO A 117 8.44 -18.15 28.17
N ALA A 118 8.98 -17.21 27.40
CA ALA A 118 10.35 -16.76 27.61
C ALA A 118 10.42 -16.01 28.95
N ASP A 119 11.16 -16.59 29.90
CA ASP A 119 11.54 -15.97 31.16
C ASP A 119 12.25 -14.62 30.88
N PRO A 120 11.88 -13.49 31.51
CA PRO A 120 12.27 -12.14 31.06
C PRO A 120 13.76 -11.77 31.23
N ALA A 121 14.66 -12.70 31.58
CA ALA A 121 15.93 -12.33 32.19
C ALA A 121 17.17 -13.13 31.74
N THR A 122 17.18 -13.78 30.57
CA THR A 122 18.41 -14.44 30.08
C THR A 122 19.01 -13.68 28.89
N PRO A 123 20.07 -12.86 29.10
CA PRO A 123 20.87 -12.32 28.00
C PRO A 123 21.52 -13.47 27.23
N ALA A 124 21.54 -13.40 25.90
CA ALA A 124 22.31 -14.32 25.08
C ALA A 124 23.80 -14.25 25.50
N PRO A 125 24.42 -15.36 25.94
CA PRO A 125 25.82 -15.36 26.33
C PRO A 125 26.69 -15.34 25.06
N GLY A 126 27.20 -14.16 24.68
CA GLY A 126 28.12 -14.08 23.54
C GLY A 126 28.61 -12.70 23.09
N ALA A 127 27.93 -11.60 23.38
CA ALA A 127 28.38 -10.28 22.92
C ALA A 127 29.47 -9.69 23.85
N THR A 128 30.74 -9.96 23.53
CA THR A 128 31.88 -9.32 24.19
C THR A 128 32.17 -7.99 23.48
N GLY A 129 31.41 -6.94 23.81
CA GLY A 129 31.51 -5.59 23.23
C GLY A 129 30.18 -5.11 22.66
N GLY A 130 29.69 -3.95 23.11
CA GLY A 130 28.43 -3.35 22.66
C GLY A 130 27.73 -2.49 23.72
N ILE A 131 26.74 -1.72 23.27
CA ILE A 131 25.90 -0.81 24.07
C ILE A 131 24.57 -1.49 24.36
N THR A 132 24.22 -1.65 25.63
CA THR A 132 22.90 -2.17 26.05
C THR A 132 21.84 -1.09 25.90
N VAL A 133 20.81 -1.39 25.11
CA VAL A 133 19.64 -0.53 24.88
C VAL A 133 18.40 -1.24 25.43
N ASP A 134 17.67 -0.55 26.29
CA ASP A 134 16.46 -1.03 26.94
C ASP A 134 15.23 -0.32 26.36
N TYR A 135 14.30 -1.12 25.85
CA TYR A 135 12.99 -0.73 25.37
C TYR A 135 11.96 -0.94 26.48
N GLU A 136 11.16 0.09 26.76
CA GLU A 136 10.08 0.04 27.74
C GLU A 136 8.79 0.55 27.10
N LEU A 137 7.72 -0.25 27.20
CA LEU A 137 6.38 0.14 26.80
C LEU A 137 5.47 0.11 28.04
N THR A 138 4.85 1.25 28.34
CA THR A 138 3.96 1.44 29.49
C THR A 138 2.67 2.11 29.05
N GLY A 139 1.60 2.00 29.83
CA GLY A 139 0.32 2.63 29.51
C GLY A 139 -0.78 2.16 30.44
N THR A 140 -1.95 2.80 30.36
CA THR A 140 -3.15 2.38 31.09
C THR A 140 -3.90 1.23 30.42
N VAL A 141 -3.54 0.89 29.18
CA VAL A 141 -4.18 -0.19 28.43
C VAL A 141 -3.67 -1.56 28.91
N PRO A 142 -4.51 -2.60 28.94
CA PRO A 142 -4.15 -3.90 29.50
C PRO A 142 -3.09 -4.62 28.65
N SER A 143 -3.14 -4.44 27.32
CA SER A 143 -2.14 -4.97 26.42
C SER A 143 -1.94 -4.11 25.17
N ALA A 144 -0.83 -4.33 24.48
CA ALA A 144 -0.50 -3.66 23.24
C ALA A 144 0.18 -4.61 22.25
N LEU A 145 0.08 -4.30 20.96
CA LEU A 145 1.05 -4.78 19.99
C LEU A 145 2.34 -3.98 20.20
N ALA A 146 3.43 -4.67 20.49
CA ALA A 146 4.76 -4.08 20.60
C ALA A 146 5.62 -4.54 19.42
N THR A 147 6.34 -3.61 18.79
CA THR A 147 7.34 -3.91 17.76
C THR A 147 8.62 -3.15 18.08
N TRP A 148 9.75 -3.85 18.15
CA TRP A 148 11.05 -3.27 18.50
C TRP A 148 12.15 -3.74 17.55
N SER A 149 13.23 -2.97 17.45
CA SER A 149 14.41 -3.33 16.67
C SER A 149 15.25 -4.38 17.41
N SER A 150 15.58 -5.48 16.74
CA SER A 150 16.50 -6.51 17.21
C SER A 150 17.81 -6.42 16.43
N VAL A 151 18.94 -6.49 17.13
CA VAL A 151 20.26 -6.38 16.51
C VAL A 151 20.93 -7.73 16.48
N SER A 152 21.35 -8.15 15.29
CA SER A 152 22.20 -9.32 15.06
C SER A 152 23.58 -8.87 14.57
N THR A 153 24.55 -9.79 14.50
CA THR A 153 25.95 -9.48 14.16
C THR A 153 26.11 -8.73 12.83
N ASP A 154 25.20 -8.93 11.88
CA ASP A 154 25.33 -8.40 10.51
C ASP A 154 24.12 -7.56 10.04
N ASP A 155 23.02 -7.48 10.82
CA ASP A 155 21.76 -6.85 10.40
C ASP A 155 20.90 -6.37 11.59
N ILE A 156 20.12 -5.29 11.38
CA ILE A 156 19.09 -4.82 12.31
C ILE A 156 17.72 -5.30 11.82
N GLY A 157 17.18 -6.29 12.50
CA GLY A 157 15.83 -6.81 12.29
C GLY A 157 14.78 -6.13 13.15
N TYR A 158 13.54 -6.63 13.05
CA TYR A 158 12.42 -6.23 13.90
C TYR A 158 11.74 -7.46 14.47
N GLU A 159 11.39 -7.39 15.74
CA GLU A 159 10.57 -8.38 16.43
C GLU A 159 9.25 -7.73 16.84
N SER A 160 8.19 -8.54 16.88
CA SER A 160 6.89 -8.07 17.34
C SER A 160 6.23 -9.10 18.25
N ALA A 161 5.42 -8.60 19.17
CA ALA A 161 4.62 -9.43 20.05
C ALA A 161 3.22 -8.83 20.19
N THR A 162 2.21 -9.67 19.95
CA THR A 162 0.80 -9.29 20.07
C THR A 162 0.33 -9.47 21.51
N ALA A 163 -0.67 -8.66 21.91
CA ALA A 163 -1.34 -8.74 23.20
C ALA A 163 -0.36 -8.79 24.40
N GLN A 164 0.73 -8.03 24.34
CA GLN A 164 1.70 -7.97 25.44
C GLN A 164 1.12 -7.19 26.61
N GLY A 165 1.10 -7.80 27.80
CA GLY A 165 0.70 -7.13 29.02
C GLY A 165 1.65 -5.99 29.36
N LEU A 166 1.11 -4.83 29.73
CA LEU A 166 1.90 -3.67 30.15
C LEU A 166 2.07 -3.65 31.69
N PRO A 167 3.22 -3.18 32.23
CA PRO A 167 4.40 -2.71 31.50
C PRO A 167 5.24 -3.86 30.93
N PHE A 168 5.84 -3.61 29.77
CA PHE A 168 6.74 -4.55 29.09
C PHE A 168 8.12 -3.93 28.91
N THR A 169 9.18 -4.73 29.13
CA THR A 169 10.57 -4.30 28.99
C THR A 169 11.37 -5.33 28.20
N ARG A 170 12.23 -4.86 27.29
CA ARG A 170 13.18 -5.68 26.52
C ARG A 170 14.51 -5.00 26.36
N GLY A 171 15.59 -5.75 26.56
CA GLY A 171 16.94 -5.30 26.25
C GLY A 171 17.44 -5.86 24.92
N THR A 172 18.21 -5.06 24.18
CA THR A 172 19.05 -5.50 23.07
C THR A 172 20.47 -4.97 23.23
N VAL A 173 21.44 -5.60 22.56
CA VAL A 173 22.83 -5.15 22.56
C VAL A 173 23.16 -4.65 21.18
N LEU A 174 23.49 -3.36 21.08
CA LEU A 174 23.96 -2.73 19.87
C LEU A 174 25.49 -2.91 19.77
N PRO A 175 26.00 -3.69 18.80
CA PRO A 175 27.44 -3.85 18.57
C PRO A 175 28.11 -2.52 18.18
N ASP A 176 29.39 -2.36 18.54
CA ASP A 176 30.13 -1.11 18.31
C ASP A 176 30.40 -0.82 16.80
N ASP A 177 30.34 -1.85 15.96
CA ASP A 177 30.63 -1.84 14.53
C ASP A 177 29.43 -1.49 13.63
N VAL A 178 28.22 -1.37 14.19
CA VAL A 178 27.02 -0.95 13.45
C VAL A 178 27.16 0.51 13.02
N THR A 179 27.26 0.78 11.72
CA THR A 179 27.46 2.15 11.22
C THR A 179 26.13 2.94 11.07
N PRO A 180 26.11 4.27 11.29
CA PRO A 180 24.90 5.11 11.21
C PRO A 180 24.27 5.26 9.82
N ARG A 181 24.72 4.51 8.81
CA ARG A 181 24.25 4.68 7.43
C ARG A 181 22.83 4.13 7.19
N ASP A 182 22.30 3.34 8.13
CA ASP A 182 21.07 2.55 7.97
C ASP A 182 19.93 2.91 8.94
N GLY A 183 20.06 3.98 9.73
CA GLY A 183 19.00 4.47 10.63
C GLY A 183 19.24 4.21 12.12
N GLY A 184 18.20 4.41 12.94
CA GLY A 184 18.21 4.28 14.40
C GLY A 184 17.43 3.06 14.91
N LEU A 185 17.49 2.82 16.22
CA LEU A 185 16.68 1.79 16.88
C LEU A 185 15.26 2.32 17.09
N THR A 186 14.26 1.46 16.85
CA THR A 186 12.85 1.84 17.00
C THR A 186 12.14 1.00 18.04
N LEU A 187 11.19 1.65 18.70
CA LEU A 187 10.19 1.01 19.55
C LEU A 187 8.83 1.60 19.18
N SER A 188 7.88 0.75 18.83
CA SER A 188 6.50 1.16 18.58
C SER A 188 5.52 0.32 19.36
N GLY A 189 4.40 0.95 19.71
CA GLY A 189 3.32 0.33 20.43
C GLY A 189 1.98 0.75 19.85
N MET A 190 1.04 -0.18 19.77
CA MET A 190 -0.36 0.09 19.44
C MET A 190 -1.27 -0.54 20.48
N ALA A 191 -2.09 0.29 21.13
CA ALA A 191 -3.07 -0.16 22.10
C ALA A 191 -4.14 -1.04 21.45
N ASP A 192 -4.50 -2.12 22.13
CA ASP A 192 -5.64 -2.97 21.75
C ASP A 192 -6.98 -2.40 22.25
N ALA A 193 -6.94 -1.51 23.23
CA ALA A 193 -8.11 -0.91 23.86
C ALA A 193 -8.66 0.28 23.06
N ALA A 194 -9.97 0.49 23.23
CA ALA A 194 -10.71 1.56 22.58
C ALA A 194 -10.38 2.96 23.11
N ASP A 195 -9.75 3.08 24.28
CA ASP A 195 -9.26 4.34 24.85
C ASP A 195 -8.20 4.06 25.91
N GLY A 196 -7.29 5.01 26.11
CA GLY A 196 -6.19 4.92 27.07
C GLY A 196 -4.94 5.68 26.60
N ASP A 197 -3.89 5.60 27.41
CA ASP A 197 -2.56 6.08 27.05
C ASP A 197 -1.57 4.94 26.85
N LEU A 198 -0.59 5.22 26.00
CA LEU A 198 0.54 4.36 25.71
C LEU A 198 1.78 5.23 25.61
N THR A 199 2.87 4.78 26.21
CA THR A 199 4.16 5.48 26.28
C THR A 199 5.26 4.53 25.88
N CYS A 200 6.05 4.90 24.87
CA CYS A 200 7.29 4.23 24.51
C CYS A 200 8.46 4.98 25.15
N ARG A 201 9.48 4.22 25.56
CA ARG A 201 10.74 4.76 26.06
C ARG A 201 11.90 3.89 25.58
N ILE A 202 12.94 4.53 25.08
CA ILE A 202 14.22 3.91 24.71
C ILE A 202 15.28 4.49 25.65
N SER A 203 15.99 3.63 26.36
CA SER A 203 17.02 4.03 27.31
C SER A 203 18.30 3.23 27.12
N VAL A 204 19.43 3.82 27.52
CA VAL A 204 20.76 3.24 27.40
C VAL A 204 21.39 3.29 28.78
N ARG A 205 21.66 2.12 29.37
CA ARG A 205 22.19 2.01 30.74
C ARG A 205 21.37 2.82 31.77
N GLY A 206 20.05 2.90 31.58
CA GLY A 206 19.14 3.67 32.43
C GLY A 206 19.04 5.17 32.12
N VAL A 207 19.79 5.69 31.13
CA VAL A 207 19.63 7.06 30.62
C VAL A 207 18.57 7.06 29.52
N VAL A 208 17.51 7.85 29.68
CA VAL A 208 16.45 7.96 28.66
C VAL A 208 16.99 8.73 27.46
N VAL A 209 17.01 8.07 26.30
CA VAL A 209 17.38 8.68 25.02
C VAL A 209 16.15 9.28 24.36
N GLU A 210 15.07 8.50 24.32
CA GLU A 210 13.81 8.91 23.69
C GLU A 210 12.61 8.43 24.50
N GLU A 211 11.59 9.29 24.57
CA GLU A 211 10.34 8.99 25.26
C GLU A 211 9.18 9.73 24.59
N ARG A 212 8.10 9.00 24.32
CA ARG A 212 6.90 9.59 23.71
C ARG A 212 5.63 8.91 24.21
N THR A 213 4.64 9.73 24.52
CA THR A 213 3.30 9.29 24.94
C THR A 213 2.25 9.67 23.91
N ALA A 214 1.31 8.77 23.65
CA ALA A 214 0.09 9.03 22.91
C ALA A 214 -1.13 8.68 23.76
N THR A 215 -2.23 9.42 23.54
CA THR A 215 -3.50 9.23 24.24
C THR A 215 -4.65 9.23 23.25
N GLY A 216 -5.70 8.47 23.56
CA GLY A 216 -6.94 8.43 22.79
C GLY A 216 -7.28 7.05 22.24
N PRO A 217 -8.32 6.96 21.40
CA PRO A 217 -8.77 5.68 20.89
C PRO A 217 -7.73 5.03 20.00
N GLN A 218 -7.34 3.80 20.34
CA GLN A 218 -6.24 3.08 19.70
C GLN A 218 -4.94 3.89 19.68
N ALA A 219 -4.57 4.44 20.84
CA ALA A 219 -3.31 5.16 21.03
C ALA A 219 -2.12 4.38 20.42
N SER A 220 -1.36 5.04 19.56
CA SER A 220 -0.16 4.49 18.95
C SER A 220 1.03 5.40 19.17
N VAL A 221 2.16 4.80 19.54
CA VAL A 221 3.42 5.50 19.82
C VAL A 221 4.54 4.91 18.99
N VAL A 222 5.47 5.78 18.61
CA VAL A 222 6.72 5.41 17.94
C VAL A 222 7.83 6.27 18.51
N CYS A 223 8.84 5.60 19.05
CA CYS A 223 10.12 6.14 19.49
C CYS A 223 11.20 5.68 18.52
N LEU A 224 12.09 6.59 18.14
CA LEU A 224 13.24 6.34 17.27
C LEU A 224 14.45 6.98 17.95
N ALA A 225 15.41 6.16 18.36
CA ALA A 225 16.67 6.63 18.91
C ALA A 225 17.78 6.45 17.87
N ASP A 226 18.43 7.56 17.50
CA ASP A 226 19.54 7.52 16.55
C ASP A 226 20.76 6.85 17.19
N VAL A 227 21.54 6.12 16.38
CA VAL A 227 22.74 5.41 16.86
C VAL A 227 23.76 6.37 17.50
N ASP A 228 23.86 7.59 16.99
CA ASP A 228 24.76 8.60 17.55
C ASP A 228 24.30 9.08 18.93
N GLU A 229 22.98 9.19 19.16
CA GLU A 229 22.41 9.54 20.46
C GLU A 229 22.58 8.39 21.47
N ILE A 230 22.40 7.15 21.02
CA ILE A 230 22.64 5.94 21.82
C ILE A 230 24.10 5.88 22.28
N ARG A 231 25.05 6.16 21.38
CA ARG A 231 26.48 6.22 21.72
C ARG A 231 26.81 7.37 22.68
N ALA A 232 26.22 8.54 22.46
CA ALA A 232 26.40 9.68 23.35
C ALA A 232 25.90 9.37 24.77
N ALA A 233 24.72 8.75 24.88
CA ALA A 233 24.15 8.31 26.15
C ALA A 233 24.97 7.20 26.83
N ALA A 234 25.60 6.31 26.05
CA ALA A 234 26.48 5.27 26.58
C ALA A 234 27.82 5.79 27.13
N ALA A 235 28.26 6.97 26.68
CA ALA A 235 29.55 7.57 27.04
C ALA A 235 29.50 8.51 28.26
N GLY A 236 28.30 8.93 28.68
CA GLY A 236 28.04 9.75 29.88
C GLY A 236 27.97 8.92 31.15
#